data_AF-O23097-F1
#
_entry.id   AF-O23097-F1
#
_cell.length_a   1.000
_cell.length_b   1.000
_cell.length_c   1.000
_cell.angle_alpha   90.00
_cell.angle_beta   90.00
_cell.angle_gamma   90.00
#
_symmetry.space_group_name_H-M   'P 1'
#
loop_
_entity.id
_entity.type
_entity.pdbx_description
1 polymer ?
#
loop_
_entity_poly.entity_id
_entity_poly.type
_entity_poly.pdbx_seq_one_letter_code
_entity_poly.pdbx_strand_id
1 'polypeptide(L)'
;MDTEATLDVLRYAFVENEMVKHESHLLEYGEVSVESKTDGSLPEVSNDILIQNLVDALVHVPDWGVSNESGDPIDSKSDKNWPSKEDTSHLFEFVAYYAARGRVSISKSVLAQILDYLTSDHILPTYNVSSKMRENQLLNLLKAVPETDWDADYVSQLCEKAHFYQVCGYIHIIDRRYVAALDSYVKEADEPIHLFCYVNKMLSQLSGDEFTAFQSAIISRIPELLDLSRQGAFFLIICNLKDTIKRIQEQLHSHPRSLFLYLKTVIEVYLSGSLDFSRLRKHEAVDSSGENIRRDIPKEAKIYLEGLNDFPKFIQDNPVNVTDDMIELYVELLCKYEPKSVLKFLETFDSYRVEHCLRLCQEYGIVDAAAFLLERVGDAGSALSLTLSGLNEKYVELEIAVECLMSEMKLGASEGASLEHFSSALELKEVRTYL
;
A
#
# COMPACT_ATOMS: atom_id res chain seq x y z
N MET A 1 36.08 -8.57 17.64
CA MET A 1 35.15 -7.74 18.43
C MET A 1 33.77 -7.99 17.87
N ASP A 2 32.74 -7.83 18.69
CA ASP A 2 31.35 -7.88 18.22
C ASP A 2 30.93 -6.45 17.84
N THR A 3 30.92 -6.17 16.53
CA THR A 3 30.62 -4.86 15.94
C THR A 3 29.22 -4.40 16.30
N GLU A 4 28.28 -5.32 16.15
CA GLU A 4 26.86 -5.10 16.31
C GLU A 4 26.58 -4.67 17.74
N ALA A 5 27.01 -5.51 18.71
CA ALA A 5 26.84 -5.20 20.13
C ALA A 5 27.52 -3.87 20.52
N THR A 6 28.67 -3.55 19.92
CA THR A 6 29.39 -2.30 20.21
C THR A 6 28.64 -1.08 19.66
N LEU A 7 28.15 -1.16 18.42
CA LEU A 7 27.39 -0.08 17.78
C LEU A 7 26.02 0.12 18.44
N ASP A 8 25.37 -0.94 18.92
CA ASP A 8 24.12 -0.82 19.67
C ASP A 8 24.33 -0.16 21.02
N VAL A 9 25.39 -0.50 21.75
CA VAL A 9 25.76 0.22 22.99
C VAL A 9 26.02 1.70 22.70
N LEU A 10 26.69 2.03 21.60
CA LEU A 10 26.90 3.42 21.18
C LEU A 10 25.58 4.12 20.83
N ARG A 11 24.66 3.43 20.15
CA ARG A 11 23.31 3.95 19.88
C ARG A 11 22.62 4.34 21.18
N TYR A 12 22.68 3.51 22.21
CA TYR A 12 22.09 3.82 23.52
C TYR A 12 22.83 4.95 24.28
N ALA A 13 24.16 5.02 24.15
CA ALA A 13 24.96 6.01 24.86
C ALA A 13 24.72 7.46 24.40
N PHE A 14 24.35 7.65 23.13
CA PHE A 14 24.08 8.97 22.55
C PHE A 14 22.59 9.38 22.57
N VAL A 15 21.75 8.66 23.30
CA VAL A 15 20.34 9.02 23.53
C VAL A 15 20.23 9.84 24.81
N GLU A 16 20.16 11.17 24.67
CA GLU A 16 19.73 12.05 25.76
C GLU A 16 18.19 12.15 25.79
N ASN A 17 17.62 11.60 26.87
CA ASN A 17 16.35 11.97 27.50
C ASN A 17 15.06 12.02 26.65
N GLU A 18 14.73 10.91 25.97
CA GLU A 18 13.33 10.53 25.69
C GLU A 18 13.14 9.03 25.96
N MET A 19 13.36 8.59 27.20
CA MET A 19 13.03 7.23 27.60
C MET A 19 11.61 7.17 28.15
N VAL A 20 10.61 6.86 27.31
CA VAL A 20 9.56 5.87 27.59
C VAL A 20 8.94 5.37 26.27
N LYS A 21 9.56 4.35 25.65
CA LYS A 21 8.93 3.17 24.99
C LYS A 21 9.88 2.57 23.96
N HIS A 22 10.02 1.25 24.00
CA HIS A 22 10.64 0.49 22.93
C HIS A 22 9.92 0.76 21.61
N GLU A 23 10.71 0.79 20.54
CA GLU A 23 10.26 0.81 19.14
C GLU A 23 9.23 1.89 18.77
N SER A 24 9.65 3.16 18.78
CA SER A 24 9.01 4.23 17.98
C SER A 24 9.59 5.55 18.44
N HIS A 25 10.56 6.10 17.72
CA HIS A 25 10.84 7.55 17.66
C HIS A 25 11.80 7.78 16.48
N LEU A 26 11.19 7.91 15.31
CA LEU A 26 11.82 8.27 14.04
C LEU A 26 10.84 9.21 13.36
N LEU A 27 10.90 10.50 13.72
CA LEU A 27 10.55 11.71 12.92
C LEU A 27 9.64 12.71 13.65
N GLU A 28 10.23 13.82 14.13
CA GLU A 28 9.74 15.22 14.15
C GLU A 28 10.79 16.03 14.95
N TYR A 29 11.23 17.27 14.69
CA TYR A 29 10.75 18.42 13.95
C TYR A 29 11.98 19.31 13.63
N GLY A 30 12.03 19.95 12.45
CA GLY A 30 12.84 21.14 12.20
C GLY A 30 11.92 22.33 12.01
N GLU A 31 11.72 23.13 13.05
CA GLU A 31 11.26 24.51 12.93
C GLU A 31 12.12 25.39 13.83
N VAL A 32 12.70 26.42 13.21
CA VAL A 32 13.49 27.46 13.86
C VAL A 32 12.55 28.31 14.71
N SER A 33 12.66 28.21 16.03
CA SER A 33 12.09 29.19 16.95
C SER A 33 13.22 29.98 17.62
N VAL A 34 13.33 31.25 17.24
CA VAL A 34 14.13 32.25 17.92
C VAL A 34 13.33 32.69 19.14
N GLU A 35 13.80 32.35 20.35
CA GLU A 35 13.67 33.26 21.49
C GLU A 35 14.64 32.91 22.63
N SER A 36 15.29 33.96 23.10
CA SER A 36 16.32 33.99 24.14
C SER A 36 15.81 33.61 25.53
N LYS A 37 16.64 32.91 26.31
CA LYS A 37 16.95 33.27 27.71
C LYS A 37 18.16 32.49 28.26
N THR A 38 19.12 33.26 28.75
CA THR A 38 20.21 32.92 29.67
C THR A 38 19.71 32.23 30.94
N ASP A 39 20.35 31.15 31.37
CA ASP A 39 21.06 31.08 32.66
C ASP A 39 22.03 29.88 32.72
N GLY A 40 23.09 30.00 33.52
CA GLY A 40 24.32 29.20 33.40
C GLY A 40 24.24 27.71 33.76
N SER A 41 24.94 26.90 32.97
CA SER A 41 25.61 25.64 33.34
C SER A 41 26.74 25.33 32.34
N LEU A 42 27.70 24.51 32.78
CA LEU A 42 28.99 24.16 32.16
C LEU A 42 28.89 23.76 30.66
N PRO A 43 29.97 23.84 29.86
CA PRO A 43 29.88 23.63 28.42
C PRO A 43 29.57 22.16 28.12
N GLU A 44 28.30 21.85 27.88
CA GLU A 44 27.88 20.64 27.21
C GLU A 44 28.55 20.61 25.83
N VAL A 45 29.56 19.75 25.67
CA VAL A 45 30.04 19.38 24.34
C VAL A 45 28.85 18.72 23.67
N SER A 46 28.25 19.39 22.69
CA SER A 46 27.08 18.90 21.97
C SER A 46 27.32 17.44 21.54
N ASN A 47 26.41 16.54 21.93
CA ASN A 47 26.49 15.12 21.60
C ASN A 47 26.69 14.88 20.10
N ASP A 48 26.18 15.77 19.25
CA ASP A 48 26.35 15.71 17.80
C ASP A 48 27.82 15.87 17.37
N ILE A 49 28.63 16.64 18.09
CA ILE A 49 30.08 16.76 17.84
C ILE A 49 30.78 15.44 18.17
N LEU A 50 30.36 14.74 19.23
CA LEU A 50 30.92 13.44 19.60
C LEU A 50 30.52 12.36 18.59
N ILE A 51 29.27 12.37 18.12
CA ILE A 51 28.79 11.45 17.08
C ILE A 51 29.50 11.73 15.75
N GLN A 52 29.70 13.00 15.37
CA GLN A 52 30.45 13.36 14.17
C GLN A 52 31.90 12.87 14.23
N ASN A 53 32.61 13.12 15.34
CA ASN A 53 33.98 12.63 15.51
C ASN A 53 34.07 11.10 15.44
N LEU A 54 33.05 10.40 15.95
CA LEU A 54 32.96 8.95 15.88
C LEU A 54 32.73 8.47 14.45
N VAL A 55 31.80 9.09 13.71
CA VAL A 55 31.56 8.77 12.29
C VAL A 55 32.79 9.07 11.45
N ASP A 56 33.46 10.21 11.67
CA ASP A 56 34.70 10.55 10.97
C ASP A 56 35.79 9.49 11.23
N ALA A 57 35.92 9.01 12.47
CA ALA A 57 36.84 7.92 12.81
C ALA A 57 36.47 6.58 12.13
N LEU A 58 35.17 6.27 12.01
CA LEU A 58 34.69 5.06 11.33
C LEU A 58 34.89 5.14 9.80
N VAL A 59 34.73 6.32 9.21
CA VAL A 59 34.94 6.57 7.77
C VAL A 59 36.43 6.43 7.39
N HIS A 60 37.35 6.67 8.32
CA HIS A 60 38.79 6.49 8.10
C HIS A 60 39.27 5.03 8.23
N VAL A 61 38.38 4.07 8.49
CA VAL A 61 38.74 2.64 8.47
C VAL A 61 39.05 2.23 7.03
N PRO A 62 40.30 1.83 6.68
CA PRO A 62 40.80 1.88 5.30
C PRO A 62 40.20 0.88 4.31
N ASP A 63 39.18 0.11 4.68
CA ASP A 63 38.66 -0.96 3.83
C ASP A 63 37.15 -1.07 3.92
N TRP A 64 36.48 -0.01 3.48
CA TRP A 64 35.06 -0.09 3.13
C TRP A 64 34.84 -0.94 1.85
N GLY A 65 35.91 -1.21 1.10
CA GLY A 65 35.88 -1.78 -0.25
C GLY A 65 35.48 -3.25 -0.30
N VAL A 66 34.37 -3.54 -0.97
CA VAL A 66 34.08 -4.85 -1.55
C VAL A 66 35.19 -5.17 -2.55
N SER A 67 36.17 -5.96 -2.15
CA SER A 67 37.16 -6.50 -3.08
C SER A 67 36.45 -7.41 -4.08
N ASN A 68 36.25 -6.91 -5.30
CA ASN A 68 35.94 -7.71 -6.47
C ASN A 68 37.18 -8.50 -6.87
N GLU A 69 37.46 -9.60 -6.18
CA GLU A 69 38.39 -10.60 -6.69
C GLU A 69 37.61 -11.84 -7.14
N SER A 70 37.42 -11.92 -8.46
CA SER A 70 37.24 -13.18 -9.16
C SER A 70 38.50 -14.03 -8.96
N GLY A 71 38.44 -15.04 -8.10
CA GLY A 71 39.54 -15.97 -7.85
C GLY A 71 39.08 -17.19 -7.06
N ASP A 72 39.53 -18.36 -7.50
CA ASP A 72 39.09 -19.72 -7.13
C ASP A 72 38.92 -20.02 -5.62
N PRO A 73 38.03 -20.98 -5.27
CA PRO A 73 37.83 -21.42 -3.89
C PRO A 73 38.94 -22.41 -3.50
N ILE A 74 40.00 -21.93 -2.87
CA ILE A 74 40.94 -22.79 -2.14
C ILE A 74 41.00 -22.36 -0.67
N ASP A 75 40.33 -23.19 0.13
CA ASP A 75 40.44 -23.41 1.57
C ASP A 75 41.64 -22.71 2.22
N SER A 76 41.39 -21.54 2.81
CA SER A 76 42.33 -20.83 3.67
C SER A 76 41.55 -20.28 4.85
N LYS A 77 41.91 -20.75 6.04
CA LYS A 77 41.37 -20.36 7.35
C LYS A 77 41.09 -18.85 7.40
N SER A 78 39.91 -18.51 7.90
CA SER A 78 39.44 -17.14 8.11
C SER A 78 40.44 -16.31 8.92
N ASP A 79 41.27 -15.54 8.22
CA ASP A 79 41.83 -14.33 8.77
C ASP A 79 40.64 -13.42 9.08
N LYS A 80 40.35 -13.30 10.39
CA LYS A 80 39.40 -12.35 10.95
C LYS A 80 39.98 -10.95 10.83
N ASN A 81 40.16 -10.49 9.59
CA ASN A 81 40.53 -9.11 9.33
C ASN A 81 39.28 -8.27 9.55
N TRP A 82 39.35 -7.44 10.59
CA TRP A 82 38.38 -6.40 10.82
C TRP A 82 38.62 -5.24 9.85
N PRO A 83 37.59 -4.72 9.17
CA PRO A 83 36.18 -5.12 9.21
C PRO A 83 35.86 -6.29 8.25
N SER A 84 35.03 -7.24 8.70
CA SER A 84 34.41 -8.24 7.81
C SER A 84 33.25 -7.63 7.00
N LYS A 85 32.76 -8.33 5.96
CA LYS A 85 31.58 -7.88 5.20
C LYS A 85 30.36 -7.60 6.07
N GLU A 86 30.17 -8.38 7.13
CA GLU A 86 29.08 -8.20 8.09
C GLU A 86 29.33 -6.99 8.98
N ASP A 87 30.57 -6.75 9.40
CA ASP A 87 30.94 -5.55 10.17
C ASP A 87 30.73 -4.27 9.34
N THR A 88 31.07 -4.30 8.05
CA THR A 88 30.81 -3.22 7.10
C THR A 88 29.31 -2.92 6.99
N SER A 89 28.45 -3.93 6.92
CA SER A 89 26.99 -3.76 6.90
C SER A 89 26.47 -3.01 8.14
N HIS A 90 26.89 -3.44 9.33
CA HIS A 90 26.47 -2.79 10.58
C HIS A 90 26.97 -1.35 10.67
N LEU A 91 28.19 -1.09 10.21
CA LEU A 91 28.75 0.26 10.15
C LEU A 91 27.94 1.15 9.18
N PHE A 92 27.52 0.63 8.01
CA PHE A 92 26.72 1.40 7.05
C PHE A 92 25.39 1.80 7.66
N GLU A 93 24.70 0.84 8.28
CA GLU A 93 23.41 1.08 8.92
C GLU A 93 23.52 2.11 10.03
N PHE A 94 24.58 2.04 10.83
CA PHE A 94 24.86 3.00 11.88
C PHE A 94 25.08 4.42 11.31
N VAL A 95 25.95 4.58 10.31
CA VAL A 95 26.22 5.88 9.69
C VAL A 95 24.96 6.43 9.01
N ALA A 96 24.26 5.61 8.24
CA ALA A 96 23.01 5.97 7.56
C ALA A 96 21.93 6.42 8.57
N TYR A 97 21.82 5.75 9.73
CA TYR A 97 20.85 6.07 10.77
C TYR A 97 21.04 7.46 11.38
N TYR A 98 22.30 7.87 11.64
CA TYR A 98 22.59 9.21 12.17
C TYR A 98 22.58 10.28 11.08
N ALA A 99 23.03 9.95 9.87
CA ALA A 99 23.01 10.86 8.72
C ALA A 99 21.57 11.21 8.32
N ALA A 100 20.66 10.23 8.28
CA ALA A 100 19.23 10.43 8.01
C ALA A 100 18.51 11.30 9.06
N ARG A 101 19.09 11.48 10.26
CA ARG A 101 18.59 12.40 11.29
C ARG A 101 19.22 13.79 11.23
N GLY A 102 20.12 14.04 10.27
CA GLY A 102 20.87 15.29 10.18
C GLY A 102 21.85 15.51 11.34
N ARG A 103 22.20 14.47 12.10
CA ARG A 103 23.13 14.57 13.24
C ARG A 103 24.59 14.44 12.83
N VAL A 104 24.85 13.91 11.64
CA VAL A 104 26.19 13.82 11.06
C VAL A 104 26.19 14.24 9.60
N SER A 105 27.26 14.93 9.22
CA SER A 105 27.61 15.20 7.83
C SER A 105 28.48 14.06 7.32
N ILE A 106 28.16 13.53 6.14
CA ILE A 106 28.89 12.44 5.50
C ILE A 106 29.47 12.91 4.17
N SER A 107 30.64 12.36 3.80
CA SER A 107 31.26 12.66 2.52
C SER A 107 30.50 12.01 1.35
N LYS A 108 30.61 12.59 0.14
CA LYS A 108 29.95 12.05 -1.06
C LYS A 108 30.34 10.61 -1.38
N SER A 109 31.59 10.22 -1.07
CA SER A 109 32.07 8.84 -1.27
C SER A 109 31.41 7.86 -0.31
N VAL A 110 31.27 8.23 0.96
CA VAL A 110 30.60 7.39 1.97
C VAL A 110 29.11 7.30 1.67
N LEU A 111 28.49 8.42 1.25
CA LEU A 111 27.11 8.43 0.78
C LEU A 111 26.91 7.45 -0.39
N ALA A 112 27.72 7.53 -1.45
CA ALA A 112 27.62 6.61 -2.59
C ALA A 112 27.70 5.13 -2.17
N GLN A 113 28.63 4.81 -1.26
CA GLN A 113 28.77 3.46 -0.71
C GLN A 113 27.53 3.01 0.07
N ILE A 114 26.94 3.89 0.89
CA ILE A 114 25.70 3.61 1.63
C ILE A 114 24.53 3.40 0.66
N LEU A 115 24.44 4.20 -0.42
CA LEU A 115 23.40 4.07 -1.44
C LEU A 115 23.48 2.70 -2.12
N ASP A 116 24.67 2.26 -2.52
CA ASP A 116 24.90 0.94 -3.10
C ASP A 116 24.54 -0.19 -2.12
N TYR A 117 24.87 -0.02 -0.84
CA TYR A 117 24.53 -0.96 0.21
C TYR A 117 23.02 -1.13 0.38
N LEU A 118 22.29 -0.02 0.55
CA LEU A 118 20.84 -0.05 0.80
C LEU A 118 20.04 -0.58 -0.38
N THR A 119 20.56 -0.42 -1.61
CA THR A 119 19.91 -0.85 -2.87
C THR A 119 20.37 -2.22 -3.37
N SER A 120 21.33 -2.85 -2.71
CA SER A 120 21.81 -4.20 -3.05
C SER A 120 20.85 -5.28 -2.54
N ASP A 121 20.63 -6.31 -3.37
CA ASP A 121 19.87 -7.52 -3.00
C ASP A 121 20.64 -8.43 -2.03
N HIS A 122 21.93 -8.18 -1.84
CA HIS A 122 22.84 -9.03 -1.08
C HIS A 122 23.11 -8.48 0.31
N ILE A 123 22.17 -8.65 1.25
CA ILE A 123 22.53 -8.63 2.68
C ILE A 123 21.90 -9.85 3.36
N LEU A 124 22.80 -10.58 4.00
CA LEU A 124 22.70 -11.91 4.58
C LEU A 124 21.70 -12.00 5.76
N PRO A 125 21.32 -13.24 6.17
CA PRO A 125 20.05 -13.58 6.81
C PRO A 125 20.02 -13.38 8.33
N THR A 126 20.84 -12.49 8.88
CA THR A 126 20.98 -12.37 10.35
C THR A 126 19.91 -11.46 10.96
N TYR A 127 19.43 -10.45 10.22
CA TYR A 127 18.24 -9.67 10.55
C TYR A 127 17.39 -9.46 9.31
N ASN A 128 16.11 -9.79 9.42
CA ASN A 128 15.14 -9.74 8.32
C ASN A 128 14.72 -8.29 8.02
N VAL A 129 15.69 -7.42 7.69
CA VAL A 129 15.43 -6.03 7.31
C VAL A 129 14.66 -6.06 6.00
N SER A 130 13.36 -5.75 6.07
CA SER A 130 12.50 -5.79 4.90
C SER A 130 13.00 -4.78 3.85
N SER A 131 12.75 -5.09 2.56
CA SER A 131 12.99 -4.16 1.45
C SER A 131 12.41 -2.77 1.73
N LYS A 132 11.25 -2.73 2.41
CA LYS A 132 10.55 -1.51 2.82
C LYS A 132 11.33 -0.67 3.84
N MET A 133 11.96 -1.32 4.82
CA MET A 133 12.79 -0.61 5.79
C MET A 133 14.01 0.04 5.13
N ARG A 134 14.63 -0.66 4.17
CA ARG A 134 15.75 -0.10 3.38
C ARG A 134 15.32 1.09 2.54
N GLU A 135 14.19 0.98 1.85
CA GLU A 135 13.61 2.10 1.09
C GLU A 135 13.35 3.32 1.97
N ASN A 136 12.73 3.13 3.15
CA ASN A 136 12.46 4.22 4.09
C ASN A 136 13.74 4.86 4.63
N GLN A 137 14.75 4.06 4.95
CA GLN A 137 16.05 4.56 5.40
C GLN A 137 16.74 5.38 4.31
N LEU A 138 16.72 4.89 3.06
CA LEU A 138 17.26 5.59 1.90
C LEU A 138 16.54 6.92 1.67
N LEU A 139 15.20 6.92 1.72
CA LEU A 139 14.38 8.12 1.58
C LEU A 139 14.72 9.17 2.63
N ASN A 140 14.86 8.76 3.89
CA ASN A 140 15.21 9.67 4.98
C ASN A 140 16.64 10.21 4.86
N LEU A 141 17.58 9.38 4.38
CA LEU A 141 18.95 9.80 4.10
C LEU A 141 19.00 10.89 3.04
N LEU A 142 18.32 10.71 1.91
CA LEU A 142 18.28 11.70 0.83
C LEU A 142 17.60 13.01 1.23
N LYS A 143 16.59 12.96 2.12
CA LYS A 143 15.94 14.16 2.68
C LYS A 143 16.84 14.95 3.63
N ALA A 144 17.76 14.28 4.32
CA ALA A 144 18.65 14.92 5.31
C ALA A 144 19.93 15.48 4.69
N VAL A 145 20.41 14.86 3.61
CA VAL A 145 21.65 15.25 2.92
C VAL A 145 21.36 16.30 1.85
N PRO A 146 22.23 17.31 1.64
CA PRO A 146 22.05 18.29 0.58
C PRO A 146 21.92 17.66 -0.81
N GLU A 147 20.99 18.17 -1.63
CA GLU A 147 20.74 17.71 -3.01
C GLU A 147 22.00 17.81 -3.90
N THR A 148 22.98 18.65 -3.55
CA THR A 148 24.25 18.77 -4.28
C THR A 148 25.21 17.60 -4.09
N ASP A 149 24.94 16.73 -3.11
CA ASP A 149 25.88 15.70 -2.65
C ASP A 149 25.62 14.32 -3.25
N TRP A 150 24.51 14.16 -3.97
CA TRP A 150 24.15 12.96 -4.71
C TRP A 150 23.70 13.27 -6.13
N ASP A 151 23.81 12.28 -7.02
CA ASP A 151 23.43 12.38 -8.43
C ASP A 151 22.04 11.74 -8.62
N ALA A 152 21.07 12.54 -9.06
CA ALA A 152 19.69 12.09 -9.24
C ALA A 152 19.53 10.96 -10.26
N ASP A 153 20.29 10.98 -11.36
CA ASP A 153 20.23 9.95 -12.38
C ASP A 153 20.84 8.64 -11.86
N TYR A 154 21.95 8.73 -11.12
CA TYR A 154 22.59 7.59 -10.47
C TYR A 154 21.66 6.93 -9.45
N VAL A 155 21.11 7.71 -8.52
CA VAL A 155 20.24 7.20 -7.45
C VAL A 155 18.95 6.64 -8.02
N SER A 156 18.37 7.28 -9.05
CA SER A 156 17.16 6.78 -9.71
C SER A 156 17.38 5.39 -10.30
N GLN A 157 18.50 5.14 -10.98
CA GLN A 157 18.81 3.82 -11.57
C GLN A 157 18.93 2.73 -10.49
N LEU A 158 19.59 3.05 -9.37
CA LEU A 158 19.69 2.12 -8.24
C LEU A 158 18.31 1.81 -7.65
N CYS A 159 17.49 2.83 -7.44
CA CYS A 159 16.15 2.68 -6.85
C CYS A 159 15.18 1.94 -7.76
N GLU A 160 15.22 2.18 -9.08
CA GLU A 160 14.40 1.44 -10.05
C GLU A 160 14.74 -0.06 -10.05
N LYS A 161 16.03 -0.40 -9.97
CA LYS A 161 16.49 -1.79 -9.88
C LYS A 161 16.06 -2.46 -8.57
N ALA A 162 16.12 -1.73 -7.46
CA ALA A 162 15.71 -2.20 -6.15
C ALA A 162 14.19 -2.13 -5.91
N HIS A 163 13.41 -1.63 -6.87
CA HIS A 163 11.97 -1.38 -6.77
C HIS A 163 11.59 -0.42 -5.62
N PHE A 164 12.44 0.56 -5.33
CA PHE A 164 12.23 1.59 -4.30
C PHE A 164 11.46 2.79 -4.88
N TYR A 165 10.17 2.56 -5.19
CA TYR A 165 9.33 3.52 -5.89
C TYR A 165 9.02 4.80 -5.12
N GLN A 166 9.03 4.80 -3.79
CA GLN A 166 8.86 6.02 -2.99
C GLN A 166 10.04 6.95 -3.15
N VAL A 167 11.24 6.39 -3.27
CA VAL A 167 12.47 7.15 -3.49
C VAL A 167 12.49 7.70 -4.91
N CYS A 168 12.12 6.90 -5.92
CA CYS A 168 11.95 7.38 -7.29
C CYS A 168 10.92 8.53 -7.36
N GLY A 169 9.78 8.38 -6.66
CA GLY A 169 8.77 9.42 -6.54
C GLY A 169 9.33 10.71 -5.95
N TYR A 170 10.11 10.62 -4.87
CA TYR A 170 10.74 11.77 -4.24
C TYR A 170 11.74 12.49 -5.15
N ILE A 171 12.60 11.76 -5.85
CA ILE A 171 13.58 12.34 -6.79
C ILE A 171 12.85 13.10 -7.91
N HIS A 172 11.80 12.53 -8.48
CA HIS A 172 11.00 13.20 -9.50
C HIS A 172 10.29 14.46 -8.98
N ILE A 173 9.93 14.53 -7.70
CA ILE A 173 9.34 15.74 -7.09
C ILE A 173 10.37 16.88 -7.04
N ILE A 174 11.60 16.58 -6.63
CA ILE A 174 12.72 17.55 -6.62
C ILE A 174 12.95 18.09 -8.03
N ASP A 175 12.97 17.20 -9.02
CA ASP A 175 13.13 17.55 -10.44
C ASP A 175 11.90 18.24 -11.07
N ARG A 176 10.84 18.51 -10.31
CA ARG A 176 9.56 19.06 -10.78
C ARG A 176 8.86 18.21 -11.86
N ARG A 177 9.19 16.92 -11.95
CA ARG A 177 8.56 15.95 -12.86
C ARG A 177 7.38 15.27 -12.17
N TYR A 178 6.35 16.06 -11.83
CA TYR A 178 5.25 15.61 -10.98
C TYR A 178 4.45 14.41 -11.53
N VAL A 179 4.33 14.32 -12.86
CA VAL A 179 3.66 13.18 -13.51
C VAL A 179 4.51 11.90 -13.42
N ALA A 180 5.83 11.99 -13.56
CA ALA A 180 6.71 10.83 -13.39
C ALA A 180 6.75 10.34 -11.93
N ALA A 181 6.66 11.27 -10.98
CA ALA A 181 6.49 10.93 -9.56
C ALA A 181 5.16 10.18 -9.34
N LEU A 182 4.06 10.62 -9.95
CA LEU A 182 2.78 9.92 -9.91
C LEU A 182 2.91 8.48 -10.45
N ASP A 183 3.57 8.31 -11.60
CA ASP A 183 3.80 7.01 -12.22
C ASP A 183 4.66 6.08 -11.35
N SER A 184 5.55 6.63 -10.54
CA SER A 184 6.34 5.86 -9.57
C SER A 184 5.46 5.35 -8.44
N TYR A 185 4.67 6.23 -7.81
CA TYR A 185 3.78 5.84 -6.71
C TYR A 185 2.65 4.88 -7.13
N VAL A 186 2.21 4.91 -8.40
CA VAL A 186 1.21 3.94 -8.91
C VAL A 186 1.76 2.51 -8.93
N LYS A 187 3.08 2.33 -9.10
CA LYS A 187 3.72 1.01 -9.06
C LYS A 187 3.76 0.40 -7.65
N GLU A 188 3.55 1.21 -6.62
CA GLU A 188 3.52 0.79 -5.23
C GLU A 188 2.11 0.29 -4.83
N ALA A 189 1.75 -0.89 -5.33
CA ALA A 189 0.42 -1.45 -5.12
C ALA A 189 0.11 -1.78 -3.65
N ASP A 190 1.14 -2.05 -2.85
CA ASP A 190 1.01 -2.52 -1.46
C ASP A 190 0.69 -1.39 -0.46
N GLU A 191 1.14 -0.16 -0.74
CA GLU A 191 0.97 1.00 0.14
C GLU A 191 0.33 2.20 -0.58
N PRO A 192 -0.93 2.06 -1.04
CA PRO A 192 -1.61 3.10 -1.83
C PRO A 192 -1.76 4.44 -1.11
N ILE A 193 -1.63 4.47 0.22
CA ILE A 193 -1.69 5.71 1.00
C ILE A 193 -0.65 6.74 0.55
N HIS A 194 0.57 6.33 0.18
CA HIS A 194 1.63 7.26 -0.24
C HIS A 194 1.27 7.98 -1.53
N LEU A 195 0.70 7.26 -2.50
CA LEU A 195 0.18 7.82 -3.74
C LEU A 195 -0.89 8.90 -3.47
N PHE A 196 -1.89 8.60 -2.65
CA PHE A 196 -2.98 9.55 -2.40
C PHE A 196 -2.52 10.75 -1.56
N CYS A 197 -1.60 10.55 -0.61
CA CYS A 197 -0.99 11.65 0.15
C CYS A 197 -0.21 12.58 -0.81
N TYR A 198 0.59 12.00 -1.70
CA TYR A 198 1.33 12.74 -2.71
C TYR A 198 0.39 13.56 -3.61
N VAL A 199 -0.65 12.92 -4.17
CA VAL A 199 -1.61 13.60 -5.03
C VAL A 199 -2.29 14.76 -4.32
N ASN A 200 -2.77 14.55 -3.08
CA ASN A 200 -3.44 15.61 -2.33
C ASN A 200 -2.48 16.78 -2.01
N LYS A 201 -1.23 16.48 -1.64
CA LYS A 201 -0.18 17.49 -1.45
C LYS A 201 0.05 18.31 -2.73
N MET A 202 0.24 17.65 -3.86
CA MET A 202 0.50 18.36 -5.12
C MET A 202 -0.70 19.19 -5.58
N LEU A 203 -1.93 18.68 -5.44
CA LEU A 203 -3.13 19.45 -5.81
C LEU A 203 -3.36 20.68 -4.93
N SER A 204 -2.84 20.70 -3.70
CA SER A 204 -2.90 21.86 -2.81
C SER A 204 -1.75 22.87 -3.02
N GLN A 205 -0.62 22.44 -3.59
CA GLN A 205 0.58 23.27 -3.77
C GLN A 205 0.72 23.83 -5.19
N LEU A 206 0.31 23.09 -6.22
CA LEU A 206 0.46 23.51 -7.61
C LEU A 206 -0.55 24.58 -8.00
N SER A 207 -0.16 25.43 -8.95
CA SER A 207 -1.03 26.45 -9.54
C SER A 207 -0.72 26.63 -11.03
N GLY A 208 -1.64 27.27 -11.77
CA GLY A 208 -1.45 27.58 -13.19
C GLY A 208 -1.32 26.34 -14.08
N ASP A 209 -0.43 26.40 -15.08
CA ASP A 209 -0.28 25.37 -16.10
C ASP A 209 0.16 24.02 -15.51
N GLU A 210 1.08 24.02 -14.53
CA GLU A 210 1.54 22.81 -13.84
C GLU A 210 0.38 22.07 -13.15
N PHE A 211 -0.54 22.81 -12.51
CA PHE A 211 -1.74 22.24 -11.91
C PHE A 211 -2.64 21.59 -12.96
N THR A 212 -2.91 22.28 -14.08
CA THR A 212 -3.80 21.73 -15.12
C THR A 212 -3.24 20.48 -15.81
N ALA A 213 -1.92 20.45 -16.03
CA ALA A 213 -1.23 19.29 -16.58
C ALA A 213 -1.29 18.12 -15.60
N PHE A 214 -1.02 18.36 -14.32
CA PHE A 214 -1.07 17.34 -13.28
C PHE A 214 -2.49 16.81 -13.06
N GLN A 215 -3.50 17.70 -13.00
CA GLN A 215 -4.91 17.31 -12.89
C GLN A 215 -5.35 16.46 -14.08
N SER A 216 -4.93 16.81 -15.30
CA SER A 216 -5.24 16.02 -16.50
C SER A 216 -4.57 14.64 -16.46
N ALA A 217 -3.34 14.56 -15.96
CA ALA A 217 -2.64 13.30 -15.76
C ALA A 217 -3.34 12.40 -14.73
N ILE A 218 -3.83 12.96 -13.61
CA ILE A 218 -4.63 12.22 -12.62
C ILE A 218 -5.92 11.70 -13.25
N ILE A 219 -6.68 12.56 -13.94
CA ILE A 219 -7.95 12.16 -14.55
C ILE A 219 -7.74 10.99 -15.53
N SER A 220 -6.69 11.05 -16.36
CA SER A 220 -6.36 9.95 -17.28
C SER A 220 -6.07 8.61 -16.59
N ARG A 221 -5.61 8.64 -15.32
CA ARG A 221 -5.25 7.45 -14.53
C ARG A 221 -6.32 7.01 -13.53
N ILE A 222 -7.47 7.70 -13.43
CA ILE A 222 -8.54 7.32 -12.51
C ILE A 222 -8.95 5.84 -12.60
N PRO A 223 -9.06 5.22 -13.80
CA PRO A 223 -9.36 3.79 -13.88
C PRO A 223 -8.38 2.92 -13.07
N GLU A 224 -7.07 3.17 -13.22
CA GLU A 224 -6.01 2.47 -12.49
C GLU A 224 -6.05 2.78 -10.98
N LEU A 225 -6.32 4.04 -10.60
CA LEU A 225 -6.44 4.44 -9.20
C LEU A 225 -7.62 3.77 -8.49
N LEU A 226 -8.74 3.56 -9.20
CA LEU A 226 -9.91 2.85 -8.67
C LEU A 226 -9.63 1.36 -8.45
N ASP A 227 -8.90 0.74 -9.37
CA ASP A 227 -8.47 -0.66 -9.25
C ASP A 227 -7.47 -0.83 -8.08
N LEU A 228 -6.59 0.15 -7.87
CA LEU A 228 -5.66 0.18 -6.74
C LEU A 228 -6.36 0.39 -5.40
N SER A 229 -7.18 1.44 -5.28
CA SER A 229 -8.00 1.70 -4.11
C SER A 229 -9.23 2.52 -4.47
N ARG A 230 -10.37 1.84 -4.58
CA ARG A 230 -11.66 2.49 -4.78
C ARG A 230 -11.94 3.58 -3.74
N GLN A 231 -11.51 3.38 -2.49
CA GLN A 231 -11.76 4.34 -1.41
C GLN A 231 -10.90 5.60 -1.55
N GLY A 232 -9.59 5.44 -1.76
CA GLY A 232 -8.69 6.58 -1.96
C GLY A 232 -9.04 7.36 -3.23
N ALA A 233 -9.32 6.65 -4.32
CA ALA A 233 -9.73 7.28 -5.57
C ALA A 233 -11.07 8.01 -5.45
N PHE A 234 -12.05 7.43 -4.75
CA PHE A 234 -13.33 8.11 -4.53
C PHE A 234 -13.16 9.38 -3.69
N PHE A 235 -12.40 9.30 -2.59
CA PHE A 235 -12.07 10.46 -1.76
C PHE A 235 -11.44 11.59 -2.58
N LEU A 236 -10.43 11.26 -3.39
CA LEU A 236 -9.77 12.20 -4.30
C LEU A 236 -10.76 12.85 -5.28
N ILE A 237 -11.65 12.04 -5.89
CA ILE A 237 -12.62 12.54 -6.87
C ILE A 237 -13.56 13.56 -6.22
N ILE A 238 -14.11 13.24 -5.05
CA ILE A 238 -15.08 14.12 -4.40
C ILE A 238 -14.44 15.31 -3.71
N CYS A 239 -13.19 15.23 -3.24
CA CYS A 239 -12.58 16.35 -2.51
C CYS A 239 -11.91 17.33 -3.47
N ASN A 240 -11.22 16.84 -4.51
CA ASN A 240 -10.36 17.67 -5.34
C ASN A 240 -10.82 17.79 -6.80
N LEU A 241 -11.72 16.92 -7.28
CA LEU A 241 -12.07 16.83 -8.70
C LEU A 241 -13.58 16.97 -9.00
N LYS A 242 -14.36 17.56 -8.06
CA LYS A 242 -15.83 17.70 -8.17
C LYS A 242 -16.29 18.24 -9.53
N ASP A 243 -15.62 19.27 -10.03
CA ASP A 243 -16.01 19.95 -11.27
C ASP A 243 -15.78 19.09 -12.53
N THR A 244 -14.99 18.02 -12.41
CA THR A 244 -14.63 17.14 -13.53
C THR A 244 -15.34 15.80 -13.52
N ILE A 245 -16.27 15.57 -12.57
CA ILE A 245 -16.98 14.28 -12.40
C ILE A 245 -17.61 13.79 -13.70
N LYS A 246 -18.23 14.67 -14.50
CA LYS A 246 -18.86 14.29 -15.77
C LYS A 246 -17.84 13.71 -16.76
N ARG A 247 -16.69 14.37 -16.91
CA ARG A 247 -15.57 13.90 -17.75
C ARG A 247 -15.01 12.57 -17.24
N ILE A 248 -14.94 12.40 -15.92
CA ILE A 248 -14.48 11.15 -15.30
C ILE A 248 -15.46 10.01 -15.61
N GLN A 249 -16.77 10.26 -15.49
CA GLN A 249 -17.81 9.27 -15.83
C GLN A 249 -17.72 8.86 -17.30
N GLU A 250 -17.62 9.81 -18.23
CA GLU A 250 -17.42 9.56 -19.67
C GLU A 250 -16.21 8.64 -19.94
N GLN A 251 -15.08 8.91 -19.27
CA GLN A 251 -13.88 8.09 -19.39
C GLN A 251 -14.08 6.68 -18.81
N LEU A 252 -14.77 6.55 -17.68
CA LEU A 252 -15.02 5.27 -17.03
C LEU A 252 -15.92 4.34 -17.86
N HIS A 253 -16.77 4.86 -18.73
CA HIS A 253 -17.57 4.02 -19.64
C HIS A 253 -16.72 3.12 -20.56
N SER A 254 -15.48 3.52 -20.86
CA SER A 254 -14.52 2.68 -21.61
C SER A 254 -13.81 1.62 -20.74
N HIS A 255 -13.98 1.68 -19.43
CA HIS A 255 -13.32 0.82 -18.43
C HIS A 255 -14.37 0.19 -17.49
N PRO A 256 -15.09 -0.87 -17.91
CA PRO A 256 -16.27 -1.36 -17.21
C PRO A 256 -15.99 -1.86 -15.79
N ARG A 257 -14.77 -2.38 -15.52
CA ARG A 257 -14.36 -2.82 -14.18
C ARG A 257 -14.17 -1.63 -13.23
N SER A 258 -13.43 -0.61 -13.67
CA SER A 258 -13.20 0.58 -12.86
C SER A 258 -14.50 1.37 -12.67
N LEU A 259 -15.37 1.42 -13.69
CA LEU A 259 -16.73 1.97 -13.58
C LEU A 259 -17.57 1.23 -12.52
N PHE A 260 -17.51 -0.10 -12.50
CA PHE A 260 -18.17 -0.90 -11.47
C PHE A 260 -17.65 -0.54 -10.07
N LEU A 261 -16.32 -0.46 -9.87
CA LEU A 261 -15.74 -0.09 -8.58
C LEU A 261 -16.14 1.33 -8.14
N TYR A 262 -16.19 2.27 -9.08
CA TYR A 262 -16.66 3.63 -8.82
C TYR A 262 -18.13 3.64 -8.39
N LEU A 263 -19.03 3.03 -9.17
CA LEU A 263 -20.47 3.00 -8.86
C LEU A 263 -20.75 2.24 -7.56
N LYS A 264 -20.07 1.12 -7.32
CA LYS A 264 -20.13 0.39 -6.05
C LYS A 264 -19.82 1.29 -4.86
N THR A 265 -18.80 2.12 -4.99
CA THR A 265 -18.37 3.05 -3.93
C THR A 265 -19.36 4.21 -3.77
N VAL A 266 -19.87 4.77 -4.87
CA VAL A 266 -20.94 5.78 -4.85
C VAL A 266 -22.17 5.28 -4.09
N ILE A 267 -22.65 4.07 -4.41
CA ILE A 267 -23.83 3.46 -3.81
C ILE A 267 -23.60 3.15 -2.32
N GLU A 268 -22.42 2.63 -1.97
CA GLU A 268 -22.05 2.39 -0.56
C GLU A 268 -22.07 3.68 0.26
N VAL A 269 -21.50 4.76 -0.26
CA VAL A 269 -21.48 6.08 0.40
C VAL A 269 -22.88 6.65 0.50
N TYR A 270 -23.70 6.50 -0.56
CA TYR A 270 -25.10 6.95 -0.54
C TYR A 270 -25.92 6.25 0.55
N LEU A 271 -25.73 4.94 0.74
CA LEU A 271 -26.48 4.15 1.71
C LEU A 271 -25.99 4.31 3.15
N SER A 272 -24.67 4.38 3.34
CA SER A 272 -24.07 4.40 4.68
C SER A 272 -23.71 5.79 5.21
N GLY A 273 -23.62 6.80 4.32
CA GLY A 273 -23.13 8.14 4.65
C GLY A 273 -21.64 8.17 5.02
N SER A 274 -20.90 7.10 4.78
CA SER A 274 -19.49 6.95 5.14
C SER A 274 -18.76 6.00 4.18
N LEU A 275 -17.46 5.80 4.39
CA LEU A 275 -16.66 4.85 3.63
C LEU A 275 -15.57 4.25 4.54
N ASP A 276 -15.34 2.94 4.41
CA ASP A 276 -14.30 2.27 5.19
C ASP A 276 -12.91 2.46 4.56
N PHE A 277 -12.07 3.24 5.24
CA PHE A 277 -10.68 3.52 4.86
C PHE A 277 -9.65 2.62 5.56
N SER A 278 -10.07 1.58 6.28
CA SER A 278 -9.17 0.66 7.01
C SER A 278 -8.01 0.12 6.17
N ARG A 279 -8.25 -0.16 4.88
CA ARG A 279 -7.22 -0.63 3.92
C ARG A 279 -6.14 0.39 3.63
N LEU A 280 -6.48 1.69 3.60
CA LEU A 280 -5.49 2.77 3.48
C LEU A 280 -4.74 2.98 4.79
N ARG A 281 -5.37 2.62 5.92
CA ARG A 281 -4.80 2.71 7.27
C ARG A 281 -3.99 1.47 7.68
N LYS A 282 -3.78 0.47 6.83
CA LYS A 282 -3.11 -0.79 7.21
C LYS A 282 -1.70 -0.61 7.82
N HIS A 283 -1.08 0.55 7.66
CA HIS A 283 0.16 0.93 8.36
C HIS A 283 -0.02 1.22 9.87
N GLU A 284 -1.26 1.32 10.37
CA GLU A 284 -1.60 1.49 11.79
C GLU A 284 -1.69 0.13 12.54
N ALA A 285 -1.57 -1.02 11.85
CA ALA A 285 -1.79 -2.35 12.42
C ALA A 285 -0.49 -3.07 12.85
N VAL A 286 -0.19 -2.96 14.14
CA VAL A 286 0.41 -3.93 15.09
C VAL A 286 1.28 -5.06 14.51
N ASP A 287 2.59 -4.99 14.78
CA ASP A 287 3.48 -6.15 14.74
C ASP A 287 3.09 -7.16 15.84
N SER A 288 3.40 -8.45 15.63
CA SER A 288 2.97 -9.60 16.46
C SER A 288 3.43 -9.58 17.93
N SER A 289 4.05 -8.49 18.39
CA SER A 289 4.48 -8.23 19.77
C SER A 289 3.45 -7.45 20.61
N GLY A 290 2.38 -6.91 20.01
CA GLY A 290 1.37 -6.14 20.76
C GLY A 290 1.86 -4.80 21.30
N GLU A 291 3.04 -4.34 20.87
CA GLU A 291 3.50 -2.98 21.11
C GLU A 291 3.02 -2.06 19.97
N ASN A 292 2.32 -0.98 20.35
CA ASN A 292 1.94 0.07 19.42
C ASN A 292 3.20 0.85 19.00
N ILE A 293 3.94 0.33 18.03
CA ILE A 293 4.86 1.14 17.22
C ILE A 293 3.96 2.09 16.43
N ARG A 294 3.68 3.28 17.00
CA ARG A 294 3.22 4.39 16.17
C ARG A 294 4.41 4.70 15.27
N ARG A 295 4.46 4.11 14.08
CA ARG A 295 5.30 4.60 12.99
C ARG A 295 4.99 6.09 12.90
N ASP A 296 5.97 6.96 13.10
CA ASP A 296 5.75 8.40 13.00
C ASP A 296 5.25 8.67 11.58
N ILE A 297 3.93 8.86 11.48
CA ILE A 297 3.26 9.07 10.21
C ILE A 297 3.79 10.41 9.70
N PRO A 298 4.36 10.47 8.48
CA PRO A 298 4.82 11.73 7.92
C PRO A 298 3.72 12.79 8.03
N LYS A 299 4.08 14.04 8.35
CA LYS A 299 3.11 15.15 8.55
C LYS A 299 2.08 15.22 7.42
N GLU A 300 2.51 15.00 6.19
CA GLU A 300 1.64 15.00 5.02
C GLU A 300 0.63 13.85 5.01
N ALA A 301 1.04 12.67 5.45
CA ALA A 301 0.12 11.54 5.63
C ALA A 301 -0.83 11.78 6.80
N LYS A 302 -0.40 12.47 7.86
CA LYS A 302 -1.28 12.87 8.96
C LYS A 302 -2.38 13.82 8.49
N ILE A 303 -2.04 14.86 7.73
CA ILE A 303 -3.03 15.79 7.14
C ILE A 303 -4.03 15.03 6.26
N TYR A 304 -3.54 14.11 5.42
CA TYR A 304 -4.41 13.31 4.57
C TYR A 304 -5.36 12.42 5.39
N LEU A 305 -4.85 11.73 6.42
CA LEU A 305 -5.63 10.89 7.32
C LEU A 305 -6.66 11.68 8.14
N GLU A 306 -6.32 12.90 8.58
CA GLU A 306 -7.28 13.81 9.21
C GLU A 306 -8.44 14.12 8.24
N GLY A 307 -8.14 14.39 6.97
CA GLY A 307 -9.15 14.55 5.92
C GLY A 307 -10.04 13.33 5.73
N LEU A 308 -9.49 12.11 5.81
CA LEU A 308 -10.28 10.88 5.76
C LEU A 308 -11.21 10.72 6.98
N ASN A 309 -10.76 11.17 8.16
CA ASN A 309 -11.58 11.09 9.38
C ASN A 309 -12.75 12.07 9.36
N ASP A 310 -12.60 13.21 8.69
CA ASP A 310 -13.69 14.18 8.49
C ASP A 310 -14.62 13.85 7.31
N PHE A 311 -14.35 12.76 6.58
CA PHE A 311 -15.16 12.33 5.43
C PHE A 311 -16.66 12.20 5.72
N PRO A 312 -17.12 11.58 6.84
CA PRO A 312 -18.55 11.47 7.10
C PRO A 312 -19.25 12.83 7.24
N LYS A 313 -18.57 13.83 7.85
CA LYS A 313 -19.08 15.20 7.96
C LYS A 313 -19.14 15.85 6.58
N PHE A 314 -18.10 15.67 5.76
CA PHE A 314 -18.05 16.21 4.41
C PHE A 314 -19.20 15.71 3.53
N ILE A 315 -19.55 14.42 3.62
CA ILE A 315 -20.67 13.83 2.87
C ILE A 315 -22.02 14.32 3.39
N GLN A 316 -22.18 14.57 4.70
CA GLN A 316 -23.39 15.18 5.23
C GLN A 316 -23.64 16.57 4.64
N ASP A 317 -22.58 17.38 4.52
CA ASP A 317 -22.66 18.72 3.93
C ASP A 317 -22.79 18.70 2.40
N ASN A 318 -22.34 17.61 1.76
CA ASN A 318 -22.29 17.45 0.31
C ASN A 318 -22.79 16.04 -0.08
N PRO A 319 -24.12 15.80 -0.04
CA PRO A 319 -24.65 14.49 -0.32
C PRO A 319 -24.38 14.08 -1.78
N VAL A 320 -24.03 12.80 -1.96
CA VAL A 320 -23.82 12.22 -3.27
C VAL A 320 -25.18 12.01 -3.95
N ASN A 321 -25.36 12.58 -5.14
CA ASN A 321 -26.59 12.36 -5.90
C ASN A 321 -26.49 11.05 -6.69
N VAL A 322 -27.45 10.15 -6.49
CA VAL A 322 -27.57 8.88 -7.21
C VAL A 322 -28.81 8.95 -8.10
N THR A 323 -28.60 8.76 -9.41
CA THR A 323 -29.67 8.77 -10.41
C THR A 323 -30.10 7.35 -10.76
N ASP A 324 -31.33 7.19 -11.26
CA ASP A 324 -31.85 5.89 -11.74
C ASP A 324 -30.91 5.25 -12.76
N ASP A 325 -30.38 6.02 -13.71
CA ASP A 325 -29.51 5.52 -14.77
C ASP A 325 -28.18 4.97 -14.19
N MET A 326 -27.67 5.57 -13.11
CA MET A 326 -26.49 5.07 -12.39
C MET A 326 -26.80 3.75 -11.67
N ILE A 327 -28.00 3.59 -11.14
CA ILE A 327 -28.44 2.36 -10.45
C ILE A 327 -28.63 1.24 -11.48
N GLU A 328 -29.26 1.52 -12.62
CA GLU A 328 -29.43 0.55 -13.71
C GLU A 328 -28.07 0.05 -14.21
N LEU A 329 -27.15 0.96 -14.50
CA LEU A 329 -25.79 0.63 -14.91
C LEU A 329 -25.03 -0.13 -13.82
N TYR A 330 -25.22 0.25 -12.55
CA TYR A 330 -24.61 -0.48 -11.44
C TYR A 330 -25.15 -1.91 -11.34
N VAL A 331 -26.46 -2.14 -11.46
CA VAL A 331 -27.07 -3.47 -11.42
C VAL A 331 -26.56 -4.32 -12.59
N GLU A 332 -26.48 -3.78 -13.81
CA GLU A 332 -25.91 -4.50 -14.96
C GLU A 332 -24.48 -4.96 -14.67
N LEU A 333 -23.63 -4.07 -14.15
CA LEU A 333 -22.25 -4.40 -13.81
C LEU A 333 -22.16 -5.33 -12.60
N LEU A 334 -23.07 -5.23 -11.63
CA LEU A 334 -23.16 -6.12 -10.48
C LEU A 334 -23.49 -7.54 -10.92
N CYS A 335 -24.42 -7.71 -11.86
CA CYS A 335 -24.72 -9.01 -12.47
C CYS A 335 -23.48 -9.62 -13.13
N LYS A 336 -22.65 -8.81 -13.79
CA LYS A 336 -21.44 -9.26 -14.49
C LYS A 336 -20.29 -9.63 -13.56
N TYR A 337 -20.00 -8.81 -12.54
CA TYR A 337 -18.81 -8.97 -11.70
C TYR A 337 -19.08 -9.67 -10.37
N GLU A 338 -20.25 -9.50 -9.77
CA GLU A 338 -20.61 -10.06 -8.46
C GLU A 338 -22.07 -10.54 -8.41
N PRO A 339 -22.44 -11.58 -9.20
CA PRO A 339 -23.84 -12.02 -9.34
C PRO A 339 -24.49 -12.44 -8.02
N LYS A 340 -23.69 -12.98 -7.08
CA LYS A 340 -24.16 -13.41 -5.74
C LYS A 340 -24.62 -12.25 -4.85
N SER A 341 -24.14 -11.03 -5.12
CA SER A 341 -24.46 -9.84 -4.34
C SER A 341 -25.72 -9.13 -4.84
N VAL A 342 -26.24 -9.50 -6.02
CA VAL A 342 -27.37 -8.84 -6.68
C VAL A 342 -28.64 -8.91 -5.84
N LEU A 343 -29.00 -10.11 -5.35
CA LEU A 343 -30.19 -10.28 -4.50
C LEU A 343 -30.13 -9.39 -3.25
N LYS A 344 -29.02 -9.47 -2.50
CA LYS A 344 -28.81 -8.67 -1.29
C LYS A 344 -28.93 -7.16 -1.56
N PHE A 345 -28.41 -6.70 -2.70
CA PHE A 345 -28.55 -5.31 -3.10
C PHE A 345 -30.01 -4.93 -3.36
N LEU A 346 -30.76 -5.74 -4.12
CA LEU A 346 -32.16 -5.50 -4.47
C LEU A 346 -33.11 -5.57 -3.25
N GLU A 347 -32.73 -6.31 -2.21
CA GLU A 347 -33.44 -6.34 -0.93
C GLU A 347 -33.18 -5.09 -0.08
N THR A 348 -31.97 -4.53 -0.16
CA THR A 348 -31.55 -3.40 0.67
C THR A 348 -31.96 -2.04 0.09
N PHE A 349 -32.07 -1.95 -1.23
CA PHE A 349 -32.24 -0.69 -1.95
C PHE A 349 -33.59 -0.66 -2.67
N ASP A 350 -34.56 0.15 -2.27
CA ASP A 350 -35.91 0.10 -2.88
C ASP A 350 -36.10 0.99 -4.13
N SER A 351 -35.13 1.83 -4.49
CA SER A 351 -35.28 2.86 -5.54
C SER A 351 -34.72 2.40 -6.89
N TYR A 352 -35.24 1.33 -7.48
CA TYR A 352 -34.83 0.84 -8.81
C TYR A 352 -36.03 0.53 -9.72
N ARG A 353 -35.79 0.49 -11.03
CA ARG A 353 -36.80 0.09 -12.03
C ARG A 353 -36.91 -1.43 -12.11
N VAL A 354 -37.94 -1.99 -11.48
CA VAL A 354 -38.14 -3.44 -11.30
C VAL A 354 -38.09 -4.19 -12.63
N GLU A 355 -38.78 -3.70 -13.67
CA GLU A 355 -38.84 -4.36 -14.98
C GLU A 355 -37.49 -4.36 -15.71
N HIS A 356 -36.68 -3.31 -15.51
CA HIS A 356 -35.34 -3.25 -16.09
C HIS A 356 -34.39 -4.22 -15.38
N CYS A 357 -34.34 -4.16 -14.05
CA CYS A 357 -33.52 -5.07 -13.24
C CYS A 357 -33.91 -6.53 -13.45
N LEU A 358 -35.20 -6.84 -13.62
CA LEU A 358 -35.68 -8.20 -13.89
C LEU A 358 -35.13 -8.73 -15.22
N ARG A 359 -35.17 -7.90 -16.28
CA ARG A 359 -34.60 -8.27 -17.59
C ARG A 359 -33.11 -8.56 -17.49
N LEU A 360 -32.36 -7.71 -16.78
CA LEU A 360 -30.93 -7.92 -16.54
C LEU A 360 -30.68 -9.23 -15.76
N CYS A 361 -31.43 -9.50 -14.69
CA CYS A 361 -31.25 -10.73 -13.91
C CYS A 361 -31.56 -11.98 -14.76
N GLN A 362 -32.56 -11.92 -15.63
CA GLN A 362 -32.87 -13.01 -16.57
C GLN A 362 -31.79 -13.21 -17.63
N GLU A 363 -31.27 -12.12 -18.21
CA GLU A 363 -30.21 -12.16 -19.24
C GLU A 363 -28.90 -12.76 -18.68
N TYR A 364 -28.53 -12.38 -17.45
CA TYR A 364 -27.34 -12.89 -16.78
C TYR A 364 -27.57 -14.22 -16.04
N GLY A 365 -28.77 -14.79 -16.07
CA GLY A 365 -29.08 -16.09 -15.46
C GLY A 365 -29.09 -16.10 -13.93
N ILE A 366 -29.39 -14.98 -13.29
CA ILE A 366 -29.41 -14.83 -11.83
C ILE A 366 -30.80 -15.19 -11.30
N VAL A 367 -31.00 -16.50 -11.09
CA VAL A 367 -32.29 -17.13 -10.76
C VAL A 367 -32.93 -16.58 -9.49
N ASP A 368 -32.14 -16.40 -8.43
CA ASP A 368 -32.60 -15.95 -7.11
C ASP A 368 -33.09 -14.49 -7.13
N ALA A 369 -32.29 -13.58 -7.69
CA ALA A 369 -32.67 -12.18 -7.87
C ALA A 369 -33.87 -12.02 -8.83
N ALA A 370 -33.91 -12.78 -9.92
CA ALA A 370 -35.02 -12.75 -10.86
C ALA A 370 -36.33 -13.26 -10.22
N ALA A 371 -36.28 -14.34 -9.42
CA ALA A 371 -37.43 -14.83 -8.68
C ALA A 371 -37.95 -13.79 -7.68
N PHE A 372 -37.06 -13.15 -6.92
CA PHE A 372 -37.40 -12.07 -5.99
C PHE A 372 -38.12 -10.90 -6.69
N LEU A 373 -37.61 -10.46 -7.85
CA LEU A 373 -38.24 -9.38 -8.61
C LEU A 373 -39.60 -9.80 -9.20
N LEU A 374 -39.74 -11.05 -9.67
CA LEU A 374 -41.03 -11.59 -10.14
C LEU A 374 -42.08 -11.62 -9.03
N GLU A 375 -41.69 -12.00 -7.81
CA GLU A 375 -42.57 -11.94 -6.65
C GLU A 375 -43.04 -10.50 -6.36
N ARG A 376 -42.14 -9.51 -6.46
CA ARG A 376 -42.50 -8.09 -6.27
C ARG A 376 -43.46 -7.55 -7.33
N VAL A 377 -43.39 -8.05 -8.57
CA VAL A 377 -44.33 -7.72 -9.65
C VAL A 377 -45.66 -8.48 -9.50
N GLY A 378 -45.74 -9.45 -8.59
CA GLY A 378 -46.93 -10.26 -8.34
C GLY A 378 -47.02 -11.52 -9.22
N ASP A 379 -45.97 -11.87 -9.96
CA ASP A 379 -45.89 -13.09 -10.77
C ASP A 379 -45.17 -14.22 -10.00
N ALA A 380 -45.82 -14.67 -8.92
CA ALA A 380 -45.31 -15.77 -8.10
C ALA A 380 -45.23 -17.11 -8.86
N GLY A 381 -46.05 -17.28 -9.92
CA GLY A 381 -46.05 -18.49 -10.74
C GLY A 381 -44.77 -18.64 -11.54
N SER A 382 -44.36 -17.57 -12.24
CA SER A 382 -43.09 -17.53 -12.95
C SER A 382 -41.90 -17.62 -11.99
N ALA A 383 -41.97 -16.96 -10.82
CA ALA A 383 -40.92 -17.04 -9.80
C ALA A 383 -40.69 -18.49 -9.32
N LEU A 384 -41.76 -19.23 -9.04
CA LEU A 384 -41.69 -20.63 -8.64
C LEU A 384 -41.14 -21.52 -9.76
N SER A 385 -41.64 -21.35 -10.99
CA SER A 385 -41.15 -22.11 -12.16
C SER A 385 -39.66 -21.89 -12.38
N LEU A 386 -39.21 -20.63 -12.27
CA LEU A 386 -37.81 -20.26 -12.45
C LEU A 386 -36.93 -20.89 -11.36
N THR A 387 -37.35 -20.82 -10.10
CA THR A 387 -36.63 -21.45 -8.98
C THR A 387 -36.56 -22.97 -9.11
N LEU A 388 -37.65 -23.62 -9.51
CA LEU A 388 -37.68 -25.07 -9.75
C LEU A 388 -36.76 -25.48 -10.90
N SER A 389 -36.72 -24.70 -11.98
CA SER A 389 -35.81 -24.97 -13.10
C SER A 389 -34.34 -24.87 -12.68
N GLY A 390 -33.97 -23.83 -11.93
CA GLY A 390 -32.60 -23.68 -11.42
C GLY A 390 -32.21 -24.77 -10.40
N LEU A 391 -33.17 -25.26 -9.59
CA LEU A 391 -32.91 -26.39 -8.69
C LEU A 391 -32.67 -27.69 -9.46
N ASN A 392 -33.43 -27.91 -10.53
CA ASN A 392 -33.25 -29.09 -11.39
C ASN A 392 -31.88 -29.09 -12.08
N GLU A 393 -31.39 -27.94 -12.55
CA GLU A 393 -30.03 -27.80 -13.09
C GLU A 393 -28.96 -28.19 -12.07
N LYS A 394 -29.07 -27.68 -10.82
CA LYS A 394 -28.13 -28.06 -9.75
C LYS A 394 -28.21 -29.53 -9.35
N TYR A 395 -29.39 -30.15 -9.47
CA TYR A 395 -29.53 -31.58 -9.23
C TYR A 395 -28.77 -32.39 -10.29
N VAL A 396 -28.87 -32.00 -11.56
CA VAL A 396 -28.12 -32.61 -12.67
C VAL A 396 -26.61 -32.41 -12.49
N GLU A 397 -26.15 -31.22 -12.11
CA GLU A 397 -24.73 -30.98 -11.80
C GLU A 397 -24.22 -31.88 -10.66
N LEU A 398 -25.03 -32.04 -9.60
CA LEU A 398 -24.70 -32.90 -8.48
C LEU A 398 -24.64 -34.38 -8.90
N GLU A 399 -25.60 -34.85 -9.69
CA GLU A 399 -25.63 -36.21 -10.22
C GLU A 399 -24.36 -36.52 -11.02
N ILE A 400 -23.94 -35.61 -11.92
CA ILE A 400 -22.69 -35.72 -12.69
C ILE A 400 -21.48 -35.74 -11.76
N ALA A 401 -21.40 -34.84 -10.78
CA ALA A 401 -20.26 -34.78 -9.86
C ALA A 401 -20.13 -36.06 -9.02
N VAL A 402 -21.25 -36.61 -8.55
CA VAL A 402 -21.28 -37.89 -7.82
C VAL A 402 -20.87 -39.05 -8.73
N GLU A 403 -21.34 -39.09 -9.98
CA GLU A 403 -20.98 -40.12 -10.95
C GLU A 403 -19.47 -40.09 -11.31
N CYS A 404 -18.88 -38.90 -11.43
CA CYS A 404 -17.44 -38.70 -11.58
C CYS A 404 -16.67 -39.26 -10.39
N LEU A 405 -17.03 -38.89 -9.16
CA LEU A 405 -16.39 -39.39 -7.93
C LEU A 405 -16.48 -40.92 -7.81
N MET A 406 -17.64 -41.50 -8.13
CA MET A 406 -17.83 -42.95 -8.10
C MET A 406 -16.97 -43.67 -9.15
N SER A 407 -16.68 -43.03 -10.28
CA SER A 407 -15.82 -43.56 -11.35
C SER A 407 -14.33 -43.48 -10.98
N GLU A 408 -13.90 -42.40 -10.35
CA GLU A 408 -12.52 -42.25 -9.80
C GLU A 408 -12.24 -43.29 -8.70
N MET A 409 -13.22 -43.52 -7.81
CA MET A 409 -13.11 -44.55 -6.76
C MET A 409 -12.99 -45.97 -7.33
N LYS A 410 -13.59 -46.26 -8.49
CA LYS A 410 -13.46 -47.57 -9.17
C LYS A 410 -12.09 -47.76 -9.81
N LEU A 411 -11.38 -46.70 -10.17
CA LEU A 411 -10.02 -46.74 -10.74
C LEU A 411 -8.92 -46.77 -9.67
N GLY A 412 -9.16 -46.19 -8.49
CA GLY A 412 -8.25 -46.23 -7.33
C GLY A 412 -8.33 -47.49 -6.46
N ALA A 413 -9.15 -48.49 -6.83
CA ALA A 413 -9.30 -49.74 -6.08
C ALA A 413 -8.15 -50.75 -6.28
N SER A 414 -7.01 -50.30 -6.82
CA SER A 414 -5.72 -50.98 -6.69
C SER A 414 -4.83 -50.13 -5.78
N GLU A 415 -4.65 -50.62 -4.54
CA GLU A 415 -3.71 -50.14 -3.51
C GLU A 415 -4.13 -48.90 -2.69
N GLY A 416 -4.91 -49.17 -1.63
CA GLY A 416 -4.54 -48.78 -0.26
C GLY A 416 -4.37 -47.28 0.08
N ALA A 417 -5.37 -46.43 -0.15
CA ALA A 417 -5.39 -45.08 0.42
C ALA A 417 -6.81 -44.55 0.69
N SER A 418 -7.68 -45.34 1.32
CA SER A 418 -9.12 -45.02 1.43
C SER A 418 -9.51 -44.01 2.52
N LEU A 419 -8.56 -43.30 3.16
CA LEU A 419 -8.87 -42.34 4.24
C LEU A 419 -8.42 -40.90 3.94
N GLU A 420 -7.31 -40.69 3.22
CA GLU A 420 -6.80 -39.35 2.89
C GLU A 420 -7.55 -38.67 1.73
N HIS A 421 -8.23 -39.45 0.88
CA HIS A 421 -9.10 -38.90 -0.17
C HIS A 421 -10.40 -38.28 0.37
N PHE A 422 -10.87 -38.71 1.55
CA PHE A 422 -12.07 -38.14 2.16
C PHE A 422 -11.84 -36.75 2.77
N SER A 423 -10.65 -36.47 3.31
CA SER A 423 -10.31 -35.13 3.83
C SER A 423 -10.19 -34.11 2.69
N SER A 424 -9.60 -34.48 1.56
CA SER A 424 -9.47 -33.60 0.39
C SER A 424 -10.82 -33.29 -0.28
N ALA A 425 -11.80 -34.20 -0.22
CA ALA A 425 -13.13 -33.99 -0.78
C ALA A 425 -14.05 -33.15 0.10
N LEU A 426 -13.88 -33.20 1.43
CA LEU A 426 -14.59 -32.33 2.39
C LEU A 426 -14.14 -30.86 2.29
N GLU A 427 -12.93 -30.59 1.82
CA GLU A 427 -12.43 -29.23 1.59
C GLU A 427 -13.01 -28.56 0.33
N LEU A 428 -13.71 -29.29 -0.54
CA LEU A 428 -14.20 -28.75 -1.82
C LEU A 428 -15.48 -27.90 -1.74
N LYS A 429 -16.04 -27.64 -0.54
CA LYS A 429 -17.03 -26.56 -0.30
C LYS A 429 -17.40 -26.45 1.18
N GLU A 430 -16.42 -26.37 2.08
CA GLU A 430 -16.68 -25.63 3.31
C GLU A 430 -16.76 -24.15 2.92
N VAL A 431 -18.00 -23.67 2.77
CA VAL A 431 -18.34 -22.26 2.78
C VAL A 431 -17.82 -21.73 4.12
N ARG A 432 -16.56 -21.29 4.15
CA ARG A 432 -16.06 -20.40 5.19
C ARG A 432 -16.76 -19.07 5.01
N THR A 433 -17.93 -18.96 5.63
CA THR A 433 -18.46 -17.71 6.13
C THR A 433 -17.41 -17.06 7.01
N TYR A 434 -16.64 -16.12 6.46
CA TYR A 434 -15.99 -15.07 7.25
C TYR A 434 -16.00 -13.77 6.43
N LEU A 435 -16.70 -12.79 7.02
CA LEU A 435 -16.85 -11.36 6.70
C LEU A 435 -17.71 -10.99 5.49
#